data_AF-Q97BJ1-F1
#
_entry.id   AF-Q97BJ1-F1
#
_cell.length_a   1.000
_cell.length_b   1.000
_cell.length_c   1.000
_cell.angle_alpha   90.00
_cell.angle_beta   90.00
_cell.angle_gamma   90.00
#
_symmetry.space_group_name_H-M   'P 1'
#
loop_
_entity.id
_entity.type
_entity.pdbx_description
1 polymer ?
#
loop_
_entity_poly.entity_id
_entity_poly.type
_entity_poly.pdbx_seq_one_letter_code
_entity_poly.pdbx_strand_id
1 'polypeptide(L)'
;MPMKDSGIEWIGSINSKWPIVKIIYFSKLKTCGTPDKRVLEYWEDGKINWMSSGEINKDLIYEVEGKITELGYKNSNATSLPVN
;
A
#
# COMPACT_ATOMS: atom_id res chain seq x y z
N MET A 1 -34.75 -1.42 -1.18
CA MET A 1 -34.22 -0.18 -1.79
C MET A 1 -34.11 -0.41 -3.29
N PRO A 2 -34.33 0.57 -4.18
CA PRO A 2 -34.24 0.33 -5.62
C PRO A 2 -32.83 -0.15 -5.99
N MET A 3 -32.77 -1.15 -6.86
CA MET A 3 -31.55 -1.78 -7.35
C MET A 3 -31.38 -1.47 -8.83
N LYS A 4 -30.14 -1.36 -9.29
CA LYS A 4 -29.77 -1.26 -10.70
C LYS A 4 -28.67 -2.28 -11.01
N ASP A 5 -28.62 -2.73 -12.25
CA ASP A 5 -27.46 -3.47 -12.74
C ASP A 5 -26.21 -2.57 -12.66
N SER A 6 -25.12 -3.13 -12.13
CA SER A 6 -23.84 -2.42 -12.05
C SER A 6 -23.14 -2.32 -13.41
N GLY A 7 -23.48 -3.19 -14.37
CA GLY A 7 -22.74 -3.35 -15.62
C GLY A 7 -21.40 -4.08 -15.45
N ILE A 8 -21.14 -4.65 -14.26
CA ILE A 8 -19.94 -5.43 -13.95
C ILE A 8 -20.39 -6.80 -13.45
N GLU A 9 -20.06 -7.85 -14.21
CA GLU A 9 -20.59 -9.21 -14.01
C GLU A 9 -20.41 -9.73 -12.57
N TRP A 10 -19.23 -9.57 -12.00
CA TRP A 10 -18.93 -10.10 -10.66
C TRP A 10 -19.58 -9.31 -9.51
N ILE A 11 -20.03 -8.08 -9.75
CA ILE A 11 -20.71 -7.25 -8.73
C ILE A 11 -22.21 -7.53 -8.70
N GLY A 12 -22.82 -7.72 -9.88
CA GLY A 12 -24.26 -7.90 -10.01
C GLY A 12 -25.05 -6.63 -9.72
N SER A 13 -26.11 -6.74 -8.93
CA SER A 13 -27.03 -5.62 -8.64
C SER A 13 -26.53 -4.74 -7.49
N ILE A 14 -26.54 -3.42 -7.70
CA ILE A 14 -26.16 -2.42 -6.70
C ILE A 14 -27.31 -1.45 -6.39
N ASN A 15 -27.20 -0.72 -5.29
CA ASN A 15 -28.20 0.28 -4.93
C ASN A 15 -28.27 1.39 -6.00
N SER A 16 -29.46 1.68 -6.52
CA SER A 16 -29.64 2.68 -7.57
C SER A 16 -29.18 4.09 -7.16
N LYS A 17 -29.20 4.39 -5.86
CA LYS A 17 -28.80 5.70 -5.30
C LYS A 17 -27.29 5.87 -5.15
N TRP A 18 -26.48 4.82 -5.33
CA TRP A 18 -25.03 4.97 -5.21
C TRP A 18 -24.46 5.80 -6.38
N PRO A 19 -23.70 6.86 -6.07
CA PRO A 19 -23.06 7.66 -7.09
C PRO A 19 -21.85 6.92 -7.67
N ILE A 20 -21.59 7.14 -8.97
CA ILE A 20 -20.33 6.74 -9.58
C ILE A 20 -19.32 7.85 -9.29
N VAL A 21 -18.27 7.53 -8.54
CA VAL A 21 -17.23 8.48 -8.13
C VAL A 21 -15.86 7.97 -8.54
N LYS A 22 -14.96 8.89 -8.91
CA LYS A 22 -13.56 8.54 -9.17
C LYS A 22 -12.80 8.39 -7.85
N ILE A 23 -11.98 7.34 -7.74
CA ILE A 23 -11.16 7.02 -6.55
C ILE A 23 -10.32 8.22 -6.06
N ILE A 24 -9.81 9.01 -7.00
CA ILE A 24 -9.02 10.22 -6.71
C ILE A 24 -9.74 11.26 -5.84
N TYR A 25 -11.08 11.29 -5.82
CA TYR A 25 -11.84 12.28 -5.05
C TYR A 25 -11.97 11.95 -3.55
N PHE A 26 -11.70 10.70 -3.16
CA PHE A 26 -11.87 10.25 -1.77
C PHE A 26 -10.68 9.46 -1.22
N SER A 27 -9.58 9.41 -1.97
CA SER A 27 -8.35 8.72 -1.54
C SER A 27 -7.11 9.56 -1.80
N LYS A 28 -6.08 9.34 -1.00
CA LYS A 28 -4.73 9.85 -1.27
C LYS A 28 -3.92 8.71 -1.91
N LEU A 29 -3.62 8.85 -3.19
CA LEU A 29 -2.75 7.90 -3.89
C LEU A 29 -1.30 8.16 -3.47
N LYS A 30 -0.62 7.11 -3.02
CA LYS A 30 0.78 7.15 -2.62
C LYS A 30 1.52 5.99 -3.27
N THR A 31 2.67 6.29 -3.84
CA THR A 31 3.63 5.30 -4.28
C THR A 31 4.52 4.90 -3.10
N CYS A 32 4.64 3.60 -2.85
CA CYS A 32 5.72 3.10 -1.98
C CYS A 32 6.98 2.90 -2.83
N GLY A 33 8.13 2.75 -2.17
CA GLY A 33 9.41 2.56 -2.82
C GLY A 33 10.19 1.41 -2.19
N THR A 34 10.98 0.74 -3.02
CA THR A 34 12.00 -0.20 -2.59
C THR A 34 13.33 0.52 -2.66
N PRO A 35 14.10 0.63 -1.56
CA PRO A 35 15.48 1.07 -1.64
C PRO A 35 16.27 0.19 -2.62
N ASP A 36 17.31 0.73 -3.26
CA ASP A 36 18.11 -0.08 -4.17
C ASP A 36 18.71 -1.26 -3.41
N LYS A 37 18.36 -2.48 -3.83
CA LYS A 37 18.82 -3.73 -3.18
C LYS A 37 20.32 -3.97 -3.38
N ARG A 38 20.96 -3.26 -4.30
CA ARG A 38 22.40 -3.36 -4.59
C ARG A 38 23.25 -2.50 -3.65
N VAL A 39 22.64 -1.54 -2.95
CA VAL A 39 23.33 -0.67 -1.98
C VAL A 39 23.15 -1.27 -0.59
N LEU A 40 24.15 -2.04 -0.14
CA LEU A 40 24.07 -2.81 1.11
C LEU A 40 23.85 -1.92 2.32
N GLU A 41 24.40 -0.70 2.32
CA GLU A 41 24.26 0.30 3.37
C GLU A 41 22.81 0.75 3.59
N TYR A 42 21.90 0.46 2.66
CA TYR A 42 20.46 0.72 2.81
C TYR A 42 19.76 -0.35 3.66
N TRP A 43 20.39 -1.50 3.88
CA TRP A 43 19.78 -2.70 4.48
C TRP A 43 20.55 -3.21 5.70
N GLU A 44 21.88 -3.17 5.67
CA GLU A 44 22.73 -3.63 6.76
C GLU A 44 22.48 -2.83 8.05
N ASP A 45 22.29 -3.53 9.16
CA ASP A 45 21.92 -2.97 10.46
C ASP A 45 20.68 -2.05 10.43
N GLY A 46 19.77 -2.31 9.48
CA GLY A 46 18.50 -1.61 9.33
C GLY A 46 17.63 -1.68 10.59
N LYS A 47 17.04 -0.55 10.97
CA LYS A 47 16.16 -0.43 12.16
C LYS A 47 14.75 0.01 11.81
N ILE A 48 14.54 0.55 10.63
CA ILE A 48 13.23 0.97 10.15
C ILE A 48 12.56 -0.25 9.51
N ASN A 49 11.38 -0.62 10.01
CA ASN A 49 10.58 -1.67 9.44
C ASN A 49 10.20 -1.33 7.99
N TRP A 50 10.59 -2.19 7.05
CA TRP A 50 10.24 -2.09 5.64
C TRP A 50 9.43 -3.32 5.23
N MET A 51 8.14 -3.13 5.04
CA MET A 51 7.23 -4.19 4.61
C MET A 51 7.31 -4.37 3.09
N SER A 52 7.60 -5.60 2.64
CA SER A 52 7.57 -5.91 1.20
C SER A 52 6.15 -6.20 0.72
N SER A 53 5.91 -6.09 -0.59
CA SER A 53 4.60 -6.45 -1.17
C SER A 53 4.25 -7.94 -1.00
N GLY A 54 5.25 -8.82 -0.84
CA GLY A 54 5.02 -10.25 -0.64
C GLY A 54 4.37 -10.56 0.70
N GLU A 55 4.59 -9.71 1.71
CA GLU A 55 4.07 -9.91 3.06
C GLU A 55 2.57 -9.59 3.17
N ILE A 56 1.99 -8.87 2.20
CA ILE A 56 0.55 -8.54 2.17
C ILE A 56 -0.33 -9.79 2.25
N ASN A 57 0.17 -10.95 1.81
CA ASN A 57 -0.58 -12.21 1.82
C ASN A 57 -0.63 -12.90 3.20
N LYS A 58 0.02 -12.33 4.23
CA LYS A 58 0.08 -12.92 5.58
C LYS A 58 -1.16 -12.62 6.44
N ASP A 59 -2.16 -11.90 5.90
CA ASP A 59 -3.37 -11.38 6.55
C ASP A 59 -3.12 -10.45 7.76
N LEU A 60 -2.38 -10.93 8.77
CA LEU A 60 -1.98 -10.19 9.96
C LEU A 60 -0.46 -10.17 10.09
N ILE A 61 0.10 -8.97 10.22
CA ILE A 61 1.55 -8.75 10.30
C ILE A 61 1.85 -8.01 11.60
N TYR A 62 2.54 -8.68 12.52
CA TYR A 62 3.04 -8.09 13.76
C TYR A 62 4.50 -7.64 13.64
N GLU A 63 5.27 -8.31 12.77
CA GLU A 63 6.67 -8.05 12.49
C GLU A 63 6.94 -8.22 10.99
N VAL A 64 7.89 -7.44 10.47
CA VAL A 64 8.31 -7.51 9.06
C VAL A 64 9.70 -8.12 8.98
N GLU A 65 9.93 -8.88 7.91
CA GLU A 65 11.24 -9.48 7.64
C GLU A 65 12.27 -8.43 7.21
N GLY A 66 11.83 -7.42 6.44
CA GLY A 66 12.70 -6.38 5.90
C GLY A 66 12.92 -5.22 6.87
N LYS A 67 14.17 -4.82 7.03
CA LYS A 67 14.53 -3.56 7.69
C LYS A 67 15.48 -2.75 6.82
N ILE A 68 15.30 -1.44 6.84
CA ILE A 68 16.13 -0.49 6.10
C ILE A 68 16.79 0.48 7.07
N THR A 69 17.92 1.03 6.66
CA THR A 69 18.61 2.09 7.40
C THR A 69 17.94 3.44 7.14
N GLU A 70 18.26 4.43 7.98
CA GLU A 70 17.91 5.83 7.72
C GLU A 70 18.44 6.32 6.37
N LEU A 71 19.61 5.82 5.95
CA LEU A 71 20.18 6.14 4.65
C LEU A 71 19.31 5.56 3.52
N GLY A 72 18.89 4.30 3.63
CA GLY A 72 17.99 3.66 2.67
C GLY A 72 16.61 4.32 2.59
N TYR A 73 16.08 4.76 3.73
CA TYR A 73 14.82 5.51 3.77
C TYR A 73 14.94 6.85 3.05
N LYS A 74 15.97 7.65 3.36
CA LYS A 74 16.17 8.99 2.77
C LYS A 74 16.52 8.97 1.29
N ASN A 75 17.16 7.92 0.80
CA ASN A 75 17.59 7.78 -0.59
C ASN A 75 16.67 6.89 -1.43
N SER A 76 15.44 6.67 -0.99
CA SER A 76 14.44 5.93 -1.75
C SER A 76 13.08 6.61 -1.71
N ASN A 77 12.13 6.08 -2.49
CA ASN A 77 10.72 6.47 -2.42
C ASN A 77 9.96 5.70 -1.32
N ALA A 78 10.65 4.99 -0.43
CA ALA A 78 10.00 4.32 0.70
C ALA A 78 9.28 5.37 1.54
N THR A 79 8.01 5.11 1.86
CA THR A 79 7.16 6.05 2.58
C THR A 79 6.64 5.37 3.84
N SER A 80 6.80 6.03 4.99
CA SER A 80 6.22 5.54 6.25
C SER A 80 4.69 5.69 6.25
N LEU A 81 3.99 4.63 6.68
CA LEU A 81 2.54 4.58 6.82
C LEU A 81 2.17 3.81 8.11
N PRO A 82 1.15 4.24 8.88
CA PRO A 82 0.42 5.49 8.72
C PRO A 82 1.30 6.71 9.02
N VAL A 83 0.97 7.85 8.42
CA VAL A 83 1.63 9.12 8.73
C VAL A 83 1.08 9.60 10.08
N ASN A 84 1.94 9.71 11.10
CA ASN A 84 1.60 10.29 12.40
C ASN A 84 1.22 11.77 12.28
#